data_AF-A0A2M7TUJ8-F1
#
_entry.id   AF-A0A2M7TUJ8-F1
#
_cell.length_a   1.000
_cell.length_b   1.000
_cell.length_c   1.000
_cell.angle_alpha   90.00
_cell.angle_beta   90.00
_cell.angle_gamma   90.00
#
_symmetry.space_group_name_H-M   'P 1'
#
loop_
_entity.id
_entity.type
_entity.pdbx_description
1 polymer ?
#
loop_
_entity_poly.entity_id
_entity_poly.type
_entity_poly.pdbx_seq_one_letter_code
_entity_poly.pdbx_strand_id
1 'polypeptide(L)' 'MAGTAKGGRLAAQKNKKRYGSDFYRQIGAKGGKAGRTGGFAAGEQGRKRASYYGSIGGSISRLSN' A
#
# COMPACT_ATOMS: atom_id res chain seq x y z
N MET A 1 -2.19 19.25 9.52
CA MET A 1 -2.51 19.68 8.15
C MET A 1 -2.67 18.46 7.26
N ALA A 2 -3.65 18.45 6.35
CA ALA A 2 -3.78 17.40 5.34
C ALA A 2 -2.50 17.34 4.47
N GLY A 3 -2.18 16.17 3.90
CA GLY A 3 -0.97 15.99 3.07
C GLY A 3 0.35 15.88 3.82
N THR A 4 0.42 16.18 5.13
CA THR A 4 1.64 16.01 5.93
C THR A 4 1.78 14.61 6.51
N ALA A 5 3.00 14.14 6.76
CA ALA A 5 3.26 12.86 7.41
C ALA A 5 2.57 12.76 8.79
N LYS A 6 2.60 13.84 9.60
CA LYS A 6 1.90 13.92 10.88
C LYS A 6 0.38 13.79 10.70
N GLY A 7 -0.19 14.48 9.72
CA GLY A 7 -1.62 14.39 9.39
C GLY A 7 -2.04 12.96 8.99
N GLY A 8 -1.23 12.29 8.17
CA GLY A 8 -1.47 10.91 7.77
C GLY A 8 -1.50 9.92 8.94
N ARG A 9 -0.56 10.06 9.89
CA ARG A 9 -0.53 9.22 11.10
C ARG A 9 -1.77 9.40 11.96
N LEU A 10 -2.21 10.65 12.18
CA LEU A 10 -3.43 10.94 12.95
C LEU A 10 -4.68 10.38 12.27
N ALA A 11 -4.77 10.49 10.93
CA ALA A 11 -5.86 9.91 10.16
C ALA A 11 -5.89 8.38 10.30
N ALA A 12 -4.74 7.71 10.19
CA ALA A 12 -4.63 6.27 10.36
C ALA A 12 -5.05 5.82 11.77
N GLN A 13 -4.67 6.55 12.82
CA GLN A 13 -5.10 6.29 14.20
C GLN A 13 -6.62 6.41 14.35
N LYS A 14 -7.21 7.49 13.81
CA LYS A 14 -8.68 7.69 13.84
C LYS A 14 -9.42 6.59 13.10
N ASN A 15 -8.93 6.17 11.93
CA ASN A 15 -9.52 5.08 11.15
C ASN A 15 -9.47 3.74 11.89
N LYS A 16 -8.31 3.40 12.49
CA LYS A 16 -8.19 2.18 13.31
C LYS A 16 -9.09 2.22 14.55
N LYS A 17 -9.23 3.36 15.22
CA LYS A 17 -10.14 3.52 16.37
C LYS A 17 -11.61 3.37 15.97
N ARG A 18 -12.00 3.90 14.80
CA ARG A 18 -13.40 3.91 14.34
C ARG A 18 -13.84 2.58 13.72
N TYR A 19 -12.97 1.93 12.96
CA TYR A 19 -13.31 0.78 12.13
C TYR A 19 -12.58 -0.52 12.52
N GLY A 20 -11.78 -0.47 13.58
CA GLY A 20 -10.96 -1.59 14.06
C GLY A 20 -9.57 -1.66 13.43
N SER A 21 -8.70 -2.45 14.08
CA SER A 21 -7.32 -2.71 13.62
C SER A 21 -7.26 -3.30 12.21
N ASP A 22 -8.29 -4.08 11.85
CA ASP A 22 -8.42 -4.79 10.57
C ASP A 22 -8.90 -3.93 9.40
N PHE A 23 -9.24 -2.67 9.64
CA PHE A 23 -9.83 -1.80 8.62
C PHE A 23 -9.06 -1.80 7.30
N TYR A 24 -7.74 -1.56 7.35
CA TYR A 24 -6.89 -1.50 6.16
C TYR A 24 -6.73 -2.87 5.47
N ARG A 25 -6.72 -3.96 6.25
CA ARG A 25 -6.68 -5.34 5.72
C ARG A 25 -7.93 -5.64 4.92
N GLN A 26 -9.10 -5.29 5.45
CA GLN A 26 -10.38 -5.57 4.79
C GLN A 26 -10.57 -4.75 3.51
N ILE A 27 -10.30 -3.44 3.54
CA ILE A 27 -10.46 -2.61 2.33
C ILE A 27 -9.45 -3.00 1.24
N GLY A 28 -8.22 -3.36 1.63
CA GLY A 28 -7.20 -3.85 0.70
C GLY A 28 -7.62 -5.15 0.02
N ALA A 29 -8.16 -6.10 0.78
CA ALA A 29 -8.66 -7.37 0.23
C ALA A 29 -9.85 -7.16 -0.72
N LYS A 30 -10.79 -6.27 -0.39
CA LYS A 30 -11.92 -5.92 -1.26
C LYS A 30 -11.42 -5.30 -2.57
N GLY A 31 -10.51 -4.33 -2.50
CA GLY A 31 -9.93 -3.69 -3.67
C GLY A 31 -9.14 -4.65 -4.55
N GLY A 32 -8.33 -5.52 -3.94
CA GLY A 32 -7.57 -6.55 -4.66
C GLY A 32 -8.46 -7.55 -5.40
N LYS A 33 -9.58 -7.97 -4.80
CA LYS A 33 -10.58 -8.83 -5.45
C LYS A 33 -11.32 -8.14 -6.59
N ALA A 34 -11.58 -6.83 -6.47
CA ALA A 34 -12.27 -6.06 -7.50
C ALA A 34 -11.37 -5.68 -8.69
N GLY A 35 -10.06 -5.60 -8.48
CA GLY A 35 -9.08 -5.27 -9.51
C GLY A 35 -8.99 -6.32 -10.62
N ARG A 36 -8.93 -5.88 -11.88
CA ARG A 36 -8.86 -6.76 -13.07
C ARG A 36 -7.47 -6.89 -13.68
N THR A 37 -6.54 -6.02 -13.26
CA THR A 37 -5.19 -5.94 -13.84
C THR A 37 -4.25 -7.03 -13.31
N GLY A 38 -4.62 -7.72 -12.22
CA GLY A 38 -3.76 -8.67 -11.50
C GLY A 38 -2.86 -7.98 -10.46
N GLY A 39 -2.61 -8.66 -9.33
CA GLY A 39 -1.74 -8.18 -8.26
C GLY A 39 -0.31 -8.71 -8.33
N PHE A 40 0.51 -8.40 -7.32
CA PHE A 40 1.87 -8.94 -7.20
C PHE A 40 1.90 -10.47 -7.03
N ALA A 41 0.81 -11.06 -6.54
CA ALA A 41 0.66 -12.52 -6.43
C ALA A 41 0.16 -13.19 -7.72
N ALA A 42 -0.02 -12.46 -8.83
CA ALA A 42 -0.55 -13.00 -10.08
C ALA A 42 0.50 -13.77 -10.90
N GLY A 43 1.02 -14.87 -10.34
CA GLY A 43 1.98 -15.75 -11.00
C GLY A 43 3.24 -15.01 -11.48
N GLU A 44 3.77 -15.42 -12.64
CA GLU A 44 5.00 -14.84 -13.19
C GLU A 44 4.88 -13.33 -13.48
N GLN A 45 3.75 -12.90 -14.03
CA GLN A 45 3.51 -11.48 -14.31
C GLN A 45 3.49 -10.65 -13.02
N GLY A 46 2.86 -11.16 -11.97
CA GLY A 46 2.85 -10.52 -10.64
C GLY A 46 4.25 -10.37 -10.06
N ARG A 47 5.08 -11.42 -10.17
CA ARG A 47 6.50 -11.38 -9.73
C ARG A 47 7.32 -10.36 -10.49
N LYS A 48 7.17 -10.28 -11.82
CA LYS A 48 7.85 -9.27 -12.67
C LYS A 48 7.49 -7.85 -12.23
N ARG A 49 6.20 -7.59 -11.97
CA ARG A 49 5.74 -6.29 -11.44
C ARG A 49 6.34 -5.99 -10.08
N ALA A 50 6.29 -6.94 -9.15
CA ALA A 50 6.85 -6.77 -7.80
C ALA A 50 8.34 -6.42 -7.86
N SER A 51 9.11 -7.12 -8.70
CA SER A 51 10.52 -6.84 -8.91
C SER A 51 10.77 -5.43 -9.47
N TYR A 52 10.02 -5.03 -10.50
CA TYR A 52 10.18 -3.72 -11.15
C TYR A 52 9.84 -2.55 -10.21
N TYR A 53 8.71 -2.61 -9.51
CA TYR A 53 8.35 -1.53 -8.57
C TYR A 53 9.20 -1.56 -7.30
N GLY A 54 9.65 -2.76 -6.87
CA GLY A 54 10.58 -2.91 -5.76
C GLY A 54 11.93 -2.26 -6.04
N SER A 55 12.49 -2.42 -7.24
CA SER A 55 13.75 -1.79 -7.61
C SER A 55 13.64 -0.27 -7.69
N ILE A 56 12.54 0.27 -8.24
CA ILE A 56 12.28 1.72 -8.25
C ILE A 56 12.22 2.27 -6.82
N GLY A 57 11.42 1.64 -5.95
CA GLY A 57 11.28 2.06 -4.56
C GLY A 57 12.60 2.00 -3.80
N GLY A 58 13.36 0.92 -3.98
CA GLY A 58 14.69 0.74 -3.40
C GLY A 58 15.66 1.84 -3.84
N SER A 59 15.73 2.12 -5.14
CA SER A 59 16.59 3.19 -5.68
C SER A 59 16.21 4.57 -5.14
N ILE A 60 14.92 4.93 -5.09
CA ILE A 60 14.48 6.21 -4.52
C ILE A 60 14.86 6.32 -3.05
N SER A 61 14.63 5.27 -2.26
CA SER A 61 14.94 5.26 -0.82
C SER A 61 16.45 5.40 -0.52
N ARG A 62 17.30 4.97 -1.45
CA ARG A 62 18.75 5.12 -1.37
C ARG A 62 19.22 6.54 -1.71
N LEU A 63 18.48 7.26 -2.55
CA LEU A 63 18.79 8.64 -2.96
C LEU A 63 18.30 9.69 -1.96
N SER A 64 17.37 9.32 -1.08
CA SER A 64 16.76 10.21 -0.10
C SER A 64 17.60 10.41 1.18
N ASN A 65 18.92 10.22 1.10
CA ASN A 65 19.87 10.39 2.22
C ASN A 65 20.67 11.68 2.05
#